data_AF-A0A3M5FZG2-F1
#
_entry.id   AF-A0A3M5FZG2-F1
#
_cell.length_a   1.000
_cell.length_b   1.000
_cell.length_c   1.000
_cell.angle_alpha   90.00
_cell.angle_beta   90.00
_cell.angle_gamma   90.00
#
_symmetry.space_group_name_H-M   'P 1'
#
loop_
_entity.id
_entity.type
_entity.pdbx_description
1 polymer ?
#
loop_
_entity_poly.entity_id
_entity_poly.type
_entity_poly.pdbx_seq_one_letter_code
_entity_poly.pdbx_strand_id
1 'polypeptide(L)'
;MMVCWASPVDLSARVQVSSKDEVADIANGLNLMAEAFASSISHMDRTSYELSDVAARLGTSIGLAKQSMNAQQAETEQVATAINEMTTSVADVAQNTEGAALAADEANTASRNGLRIMHQAHSTIQALAEEVEVSAQKVQALALHSQSIGGVIQVISTIADQTNLLALNAAIEA
;
A
#
# COMPACT_ATOMS: atom_id res chain seq x y z
N MET A 1 83.69 -7.78 35.56
CA MET A 1 83.08 -8.94 34.86
C MET A 1 82.17 -8.35 33.79
N MET A 2 82.66 -8.13 32.56
CA MET A 2 82.57 -9.08 31.43
C MET A 2 81.09 -9.44 31.19
N VAL A 3 80.46 -9.14 30.05
CA VAL A 3 80.93 -9.42 28.68
C VAL A 3 80.18 -8.47 27.72
N CYS A 4 80.88 -7.51 27.11
CA CYS A 4 80.37 -6.74 25.97
C CYS A 4 80.77 -7.51 24.70
N TRP A 5 79.85 -8.31 24.16
CA TRP A 5 80.00 -8.93 22.83
C TRP A 5 78.79 -8.57 21.99
N ALA A 6 78.81 -7.34 21.50
CA ALA A 6 78.13 -6.95 20.28
C ALA A 6 78.88 -5.72 19.77
N SER A 7 80.12 -5.91 19.31
CA SER A 7 80.67 -4.97 18.35
C SER A 7 79.68 -4.97 17.18
N PRO A 8 79.06 -3.83 16.82
CA PRO A 8 78.22 -3.79 15.63
C PRO A 8 79.04 -4.35 14.47
N VAL A 9 78.42 -5.23 13.68
CA VAL A 9 79.07 -5.78 12.50
C VAL A 9 79.33 -4.61 11.54
N ASP A 10 80.55 -4.09 11.60
CA ASP A 10 80.96 -2.97 10.78
C ASP A 10 81.35 -3.48 9.39
N LEU A 11 80.35 -3.58 8.51
CA LEU A 11 80.54 -3.93 7.11
C LEU A 11 81.05 -2.75 6.27
N SER A 12 81.51 -1.65 6.88
CA SER A 12 82.22 -0.57 6.18
C SER A 12 83.72 -0.79 6.10
N ALA A 13 84.26 -1.67 6.97
CA ALA A 13 85.66 -2.05 6.95
C ALA A 13 86.02 -2.78 5.64
N ARG A 14 87.15 -2.40 5.03
CA ARG A 14 87.68 -3.01 3.81
C ARG A 14 89.15 -3.38 4.02
N VAL A 15 89.54 -4.53 3.48
CA VAL A 15 90.95 -4.94 3.47
C VAL A 15 91.67 -4.16 2.37
N GLN A 16 92.74 -3.45 2.73
CA GLN A 16 93.60 -2.79 1.74
C GLN A 16 94.44 -3.83 1.00
N VAL A 17 94.34 -3.86 -0.32
CA VAL A 17 95.06 -4.81 -1.18
C VAL A 17 96.23 -4.10 -1.85
N SER A 18 97.46 -4.53 -1.52
CA SER A 18 98.71 -3.94 -2.05
C SER A 18 99.55 -4.94 -2.88
N SER A 19 99.27 -6.25 -2.74
CA SER A 19 99.97 -7.33 -3.47
C SER A 19 99.19 -7.79 -4.70
N LYS A 20 99.80 -8.64 -5.54
CA LYS A 20 99.20 -9.29 -6.73
C LYS A 20 99.29 -10.81 -6.68
N ASP A 21 99.40 -11.36 -5.48
CA ASP A 21 99.48 -12.80 -5.21
C ASP A 21 98.10 -13.36 -4.83
N GLU A 22 98.05 -14.65 -4.53
CA GLU A 22 96.82 -15.36 -4.15
C GLU A 22 96.17 -14.77 -2.88
N VAL A 23 96.95 -14.09 -2.02
CA VAL A 23 96.42 -13.39 -0.84
C VAL A 23 95.62 -12.14 -1.25
N ALA A 24 96.05 -11.45 -2.31
CA ALA A 24 95.32 -10.34 -2.90
C ALA A 24 93.96 -10.76 -3.47
N ASP A 25 93.87 -11.92 -4.12
CA ASP A 25 92.62 -12.45 -4.66
C ASP A 25 91.62 -12.81 -3.56
N ILE A 26 92.08 -13.42 -2.46
CA ILE A 26 91.24 -13.70 -1.28
C ILE A 26 90.74 -12.40 -0.63
N ALA A 27 91.62 -11.39 -0.49
CA ALA A 27 91.25 -10.10 0.09
C ALA A 27 90.20 -9.36 -0.77
N ASN A 28 90.31 -9.44 -2.10
CA ASN A 28 89.29 -8.91 -3.02
C ASN A 28 87.96 -9.67 -2.89
N GLY A 29 87.99 -11.00 -2.82
CA GLY A 29 86.78 -11.81 -2.60
C GLY A 29 86.08 -11.49 -1.28
N LEU A 30 86.84 -11.24 -0.21
CA LEU A 30 86.30 -10.84 1.09
C LEU A 30 85.64 -9.45 1.03
N ASN A 31 86.26 -8.48 0.33
CA ASN A 31 85.66 -7.15 0.14
C ASN A 31 84.34 -7.22 -0.65
N LEU A 32 84.27 -8.03 -1.71
CA LEU A 32 83.04 -8.26 -2.48
C LEU A 32 81.94 -8.90 -1.64
N MET A 33 82.29 -9.89 -0.81
CA MET A 33 81.35 -10.53 0.11
C MET A 33 80.83 -9.53 1.16
N ALA A 34 81.71 -8.70 1.74
CA ALA A 34 81.32 -7.67 2.70
C ALA A 34 80.40 -6.61 2.07
N GLU A 35 80.64 -6.23 0.81
CA GLU A 35 79.78 -5.32 0.06
C GLU A 35 78.40 -5.93 -0.22
N ALA A 36 78.35 -7.19 -0.66
CA ALA A 36 77.09 -7.90 -0.87
C ALA A 36 76.26 -8.02 0.42
N PHE A 37 76.90 -8.35 1.55
CA PHE A 37 76.22 -8.38 2.85
C PHE A 37 75.72 -7.00 3.29
N ALA A 38 76.55 -5.95 3.13
CA ALA A 38 76.14 -4.58 3.47
C ALA A 38 74.93 -4.14 2.67
N SER A 39 74.92 -4.46 1.37
CA SER A 39 73.79 -4.19 0.47
C SER A 39 72.54 -4.95 0.88
N SER A 40 72.64 -6.26 1.19
CA SER A 40 71.51 -7.06 1.66
C SER A 40 70.93 -6.55 2.98
N ILE A 41 71.77 -6.17 3.96
CA ILE A 41 71.29 -5.63 5.23
C ILE A 41 70.60 -4.27 5.03
N SER A 42 71.17 -3.38 4.22
CA SER A 42 70.53 -2.11 3.87
C SER A 42 69.19 -2.32 3.16
N HIS A 43 69.10 -3.31 2.27
CA HIS A 43 67.85 -3.66 1.61
C HIS A 43 66.81 -4.18 2.61
N MET A 44 67.22 -5.06 3.54
CA MET A 44 66.33 -5.59 4.60
C MET A 44 65.81 -4.48 5.52
N ASP A 45 66.67 -3.54 5.90
CA ASP A 45 66.30 -2.39 6.74
C ASP A 45 65.24 -1.53 6.03
N ARG A 46 65.47 -1.19 4.76
CA ARG A 46 64.50 -0.46 3.94
C ARG A 46 63.16 -1.20 3.82
N THR A 47 63.18 -2.49 3.50
CA THR A 47 61.95 -3.29 3.39
C THR A 47 61.22 -3.39 4.73
N SER A 48 61.93 -3.39 5.86
CA SER A 48 61.33 -3.38 7.20
C SER A 48 60.62 -2.06 7.50
N TYR A 49 61.21 -0.93 7.10
CA TYR A 49 60.56 0.38 7.18
C TYR A 49 59.32 0.47 6.29
N GLU A 50 59.41 0.00 5.03
CA GLU A 50 58.27 -0.05 4.12
C GLU A 50 57.13 -0.92 4.67
N LEU A 51 57.45 -2.09 5.26
CA LEU A 51 56.47 -2.95 5.89
C LEU A 51 55.79 -2.28 7.10
N SER A 52 56.55 -1.54 7.90
CA SER A 52 56.02 -0.78 9.05
C SER A 52 55.05 0.32 8.61
N ASP A 53 55.37 1.06 7.55
CA ASP A 53 54.48 2.07 6.96
C ASP A 53 53.18 1.45 6.44
N VAL A 54 53.29 0.36 5.68
CA VAL A 54 52.12 -0.37 5.16
C VAL A 54 51.23 -0.89 6.29
N ALA A 55 51.82 -1.42 7.36
CA ALA A 55 51.08 -1.89 8.53
C ALA A 55 50.33 -0.74 9.23
N ALA A 56 50.95 0.44 9.37
CA ALA A 56 50.31 1.63 9.94
C ALA A 56 49.10 2.08 9.10
N ARG A 57 49.27 2.16 7.77
CA ARG A 57 48.21 2.51 6.82
C ARG A 57 47.07 1.50 6.82
N LEU A 58 47.38 0.22 6.98
CA LEU A 58 46.38 -0.84 7.12
C LEU A 58 45.57 -0.65 8.41
N GLY A 59 46.23 -0.32 9.52
CA GLY A 59 45.56 0.02 10.79
C GLY A 59 44.57 1.17 10.64
N THR A 60 44.95 2.25 9.95
CA THR A 60 44.04 3.35 9.63
C THR A 60 42.85 2.91 8.78
N SER A 61 43.10 2.09 7.74
CA SER A 61 42.05 1.59 6.86
C SER A 61 41.04 0.71 7.60
N ILE A 62 41.51 -0.15 8.52
CA ILE A 62 40.67 -0.97 9.38
C ILE A 62 39.83 -0.10 10.32
N GLY A 63 40.40 0.98 10.87
CA GLY A 63 39.67 1.94 11.70
C GLY A 63 38.51 2.59 10.96
N LEU A 64 38.76 3.05 9.72
CA LEU A 64 37.71 3.62 8.86
C LEU A 64 36.65 2.59 8.49
N ALA A 65 37.05 1.37 8.11
CA ALA A 65 36.12 0.30 7.79
C ALA A 65 35.21 -0.05 8.98
N LYS A 66 35.75 -0.08 10.20
CA LYS A 66 34.97 -0.29 11.42
C LYS A 66 33.93 0.83 11.64
N GLN A 67 34.32 2.08 11.40
CA GLN A 67 33.39 3.21 11.52
C GLN A 67 32.24 3.11 10.48
N SER A 68 32.56 2.78 9.23
CA SER A 68 31.57 2.54 8.19
C SER A 68 30.63 1.38 8.52
N MET A 69 31.16 0.28 9.06
CA MET A 69 30.33 -0.85 9.50
C MET A 69 29.38 -0.47 10.64
N ASN A 70 29.81 0.34 11.59
CA ASN A 70 28.92 0.83 12.66
C ASN A 70 27.81 1.72 12.11
N ALA A 71 28.10 2.58 11.13
CA ALA A 71 27.09 3.40 10.47
C ALA A 71 26.09 2.52 9.67
N GLN A 72 26.59 1.55 8.91
CA GLN A 72 25.78 0.59 8.16
C GLN A 72 24.85 -0.23 9.08
N GLN A 73 25.35 -0.62 10.27
CA GLN A 73 24.55 -1.33 11.27
C GLN A 73 23.39 -0.46 11.75
N ALA A 74 23.64 0.82 12.06
CA ALA A 74 22.61 1.75 12.48
C ALA A 74 21.56 2.01 11.37
N GLU A 75 21.99 2.13 10.11
CA GLU A 75 21.07 2.24 8.97
C GLU A 75 20.22 0.97 8.81
N THR A 76 20.82 -0.22 9.00
CA THR A 76 20.11 -1.49 8.93
C THR A 76 19.03 -1.60 10.01
N GLU A 77 19.32 -1.13 11.23
CA GLU A 77 18.35 -1.07 12.32
C GLU A 77 17.19 -0.13 11.98
N GLN A 78 17.46 1.04 11.39
CA GLN A 78 16.41 1.95 10.94
C GLN A 78 15.53 1.34 9.84
N VAL A 79 16.14 0.64 8.88
CA VAL A 79 15.41 -0.09 7.83
C VAL A 79 14.52 -1.17 8.46
N ALA A 80 15.02 -1.91 9.45
CA ALA A 80 14.21 -2.91 10.16
C ALA A 80 13.01 -2.28 10.88
N THR A 81 13.20 -1.12 11.51
CA THR A 81 12.09 -0.36 12.11
C THR A 81 11.06 0.07 11.06
N ALA A 82 11.52 0.62 9.93
CA ALA A 82 10.64 1.05 8.85
C ALA A 82 9.83 -0.13 8.25
N ILE A 83 10.44 -1.32 8.13
CA ILE A 83 9.75 -2.54 7.70
C ILE A 83 8.66 -2.94 8.70
N ASN A 84 8.92 -2.82 10.00
CA ASN A 84 7.91 -3.12 11.02
C ASN A 84 6.74 -2.14 10.95
N GLU A 85 7.00 -0.83 10.81
CA GLU A 85 5.95 0.19 10.62
C GLU A 85 5.15 -0.03 9.33
N MET A 86 5.83 -0.42 8.25
CA MET A 86 5.20 -0.73 6.97
C MET A 86 4.30 -1.97 7.09
N THR A 87 4.72 -2.99 7.84
CA THR A 87 3.92 -4.21 8.08
C THR A 87 2.62 -3.85 8.81
N THR A 88 2.68 -3.00 9.83
CA THR A 88 1.49 -2.49 10.52
C THR A 88 0.59 -1.71 9.56
N SER A 89 1.16 -0.81 8.76
CA SER A 89 0.39 -0.02 7.80
C SER A 89 -0.32 -0.89 6.75
N VAL A 90 0.32 -1.95 6.28
CA VAL A 90 -0.29 -2.91 5.35
C VAL A 90 -1.45 -3.67 6.02
N ALA A 91 -1.32 -4.05 7.28
CA ALA A 91 -2.40 -4.68 8.04
C ALA A 91 -3.60 -3.73 8.20
N ASP A 92 -3.37 -2.46 8.52
CA ASP A 92 -4.42 -1.44 8.62
C ASP A 92 -5.15 -1.24 7.28
N VAL A 93 -4.40 -1.17 6.17
CA VAL A 93 -4.97 -1.07 4.82
C VAL A 93 -5.83 -2.29 4.48
N ALA A 94 -5.36 -3.50 4.83
CA ALA A 94 -6.12 -4.73 4.62
C ALA A 94 -7.44 -4.73 5.40
N GLN A 95 -7.40 -4.37 6.69
CA GLN A 95 -8.58 -4.28 7.54
C GLN A 95 -9.58 -3.24 7.02
N ASN A 96 -9.10 -2.07 6.58
CA ASN A 96 -9.96 -1.03 6.03
C ASN A 96 -10.60 -1.46 4.70
N THR A 97 -9.86 -2.21 3.88
CA THR A 97 -10.37 -2.76 2.61
C THR A 97 -11.45 -3.81 2.86
N GLU A 98 -11.27 -4.67 3.86
CA GLU A 98 -12.30 -5.64 4.29
C GLU A 98 -13.56 -4.93 4.80
N GLY A 99 -13.40 -3.89 5.62
CA GLY A 99 -14.53 -3.07 6.07
C GLY A 99 -15.28 -2.39 4.91
N ALA A 100 -14.56 -1.86 3.91
CA ALA A 100 -15.17 -1.28 2.73
C ALA A 100 -15.93 -2.31 1.88
N ALA A 101 -15.41 -3.54 1.76
CA ALA A 101 -16.08 -4.63 1.06
C ALA A 101 -17.40 -5.02 1.76
N LEU A 102 -17.39 -5.12 3.09
CA LEU A 102 -18.60 -5.39 3.88
C LEU A 102 -19.65 -4.28 3.71
N ALA A 103 -19.24 -3.01 3.81
CA ALA A 103 -20.14 -1.88 3.62
C ALA A 103 -20.75 -1.84 2.20
N ALA A 104 -19.98 -2.22 1.18
CA ALA A 104 -20.47 -2.33 -0.19
C ALA A 104 -21.50 -3.46 -0.35
N ASP A 105 -21.32 -4.60 0.31
CA ASP A 105 -22.27 -5.71 0.29
C ASP A 105 -23.59 -5.35 1.01
N GLU A 106 -23.49 -4.67 2.16
CA GLU A 106 -24.66 -4.12 2.87
C GLU A 106 -25.43 -3.13 2.00
N ALA A 107 -24.74 -2.20 1.33
CA ALA A 107 -25.36 -1.23 0.43
C ALA A 107 -26.05 -1.90 -0.76
N ASN A 108 -25.44 -2.95 -1.33
CA ASN A 108 -26.04 -3.75 -2.40
C ASN A 108 -27.30 -4.46 -1.93
N THR A 109 -27.26 -5.08 -0.74
CA THR A 109 -28.41 -5.74 -0.12
C THR A 109 -29.55 -4.76 0.15
N ALA A 110 -29.24 -3.58 0.71
CA ALA A 110 -30.21 -2.52 0.95
C ALA A 110 -30.85 -2.03 -0.36
N SER A 111 -30.04 -1.83 -1.41
CA SER A 111 -30.52 -1.42 -2.74
C SER A 111 -31.47 -2.46 -3.37
N ARG A 112 -31.14 -3.75 -3.27
CA ARG A 112 -32.01 -4.84 -3.75
C ARG A 112 -33.34 -4.89 -3.00
N ASN A 113 -33.31 -4.69 -1.67
CA ASN A 113 -34.52 -4.59 -0.87
C ASN A 113 -35.37 -3.37 -1.25
N GLY A 114 -34.74 -2.22 -1.46
CA GLY A 114 -35.41 -1.01 -1.96
C GLY A 114 -36.09 -1.23 -3.31
N LEU A 115 -35.41 -1.89 -4.25
CA LEU A 115 -35.98 -2.25 -5.56
C LEU A 115 -37.22 -3.14 -5.42
N ARG A 116 -37.17 -4.14 -4.54
CA ARG A 116 -38.34 -5.00 -4.27
C ARG A 116 -39.53 -4.20 -3.73
N ILE A 117 -39.30 -3.27 -2.81
CA ILE A 117 -40.35 -2.39 -2.27
C ILE A 117 -40.94 -1.50 -3.37
N MET A 118 -40.10 -0.94 -4.25
CA MET A 118 -40.54 -0.13 -5.39
C MET A 118 -41.43 -0.93 -6.35
N HIS A 119 -41.08 -2.18 -6.66
CA HIS A 119 -41.93 -3.05 -7.47
C HIS A 119 -43.29 -3.32 -6.83
N GLN A 120 -43.32 -3.50 -5.52
CA GLN A 120 -44.57 -3.71 -4.79
C GLN A 120 -45.43 -2.45 -4.79
N ALA A 121 -44.84 -1.28 -4.56
CA ALA A 121 -45.53 0.01 -4.65
C ALA A 121 -46.11 0.25 -6.06
N HIS A 122 -45.35 -0.06 -7.11
CA HIS A 122 -45.82 0.03 -8.49
C HIS A 122 -47.06 -0.85 -8.74
N SER A 123 -47.01 -2.11 -8.29
CA SER A 123 -48.15 -3.03 -8.41
C SER A 123 -49.39 -2.51 -7.67
N THR A 124 -49.22 -1.97 -6.46
CA THR A 124 -50.32 -1.36 -5.69
C THR A 124 -50.91 -0.14 -6.40
N ILE A 125 -50.08 0.70 -7.03
CA ILE A 125 -50.55 1.86 -7.79
C ILE A 125 -51.34 1.42 -9.03
N GLN A 126 -50.91 0.37 -9.73
CA GLN A 126 -51.66 -0.19 -10.87
C GLN A 126 -53.03 -0.71 -10.43
N ALA A 127 -53.09 -1.50 -9.35
CA ALA A 127 -54.35 -2.00 -8.81
C ALA A 127 -55.29 -0.86 -8.38
N LEU A 128 -54.75 0.20 -7.77
CA LEU A 128 -55.53 1.38 -7.39
C LEU A 128 -56.09 2.10 -8.62
N ALA A 129 -55.31 2.24 -9.70
CA ALA A 129 -55.77 2.86 -10.93
C ALA A 129 -56.94 2.07 -11.55
N GLU A 130 -56.85 0.73 -11.57
CA GLU A 130 -57.94 -0.15 -12.02
C GLU A 130 -59.20 0.02 -11.15
N GLU A 131 -59.06 0.12 -9.84
CA GLU A 131 -60.19 0.30 -8.92
C GLU A 131 -60.87 1.66 -9.07
N VAL A 132 -60.10 2.71 -9.39
CA VAL A 132 -60.62 4.04 -9.74
C VAL A 132 -61.42 4.00 -11.04
N GLU A 133 -60.91 3.31 -12.08
CA GLU A 133 -61.61 3.11 -13.36
C GLU A 133 -62.96 2.41 -13.15
N VAL A 134 -62.97 1.31 -12.38
CA VAL A 134 -64.20 0.57 -12.04
C VAL A 134 -65.19 1.44 -11.26
N SER A 135 -64.70 2.26 -10.33
CA SER A 135 -65.55 3.17 -9.55
C SER A 135 -66.18 4.25 -10.43
N ALA A 136 -65.43 4.79 -11.40
CA ALA A 136 -65.96 5.75 -12.37
C ALA A 136 -67.07 5.13 -13.23
N GLN A 137 -66.91 3.89 -13.68
CA GLN A 137 -67.95 3.15 -14.42
C GLN A 137 -69.22 2.95 -13.59
N LYS A 138 -69.09 2.61 -12.29
CA LYS A 138 -70.25 2.48 -11.38
C LYS A 138 -70.99 3.80 -11.19
N VAL A 139 -70.26 4.91 -11.02
CA VAL A 139 -70.86 6.26 -10.93
C VAL A 139 -71.61 6.61 -12.21
N GLN A 140 -71.04 6.30 -13.38
CA GLN A 140 -71.69 6.53 -14.66
C GLN A 140 -72.99 5.70 -14.82
N ALA A 141 -72.97 4.42 -14.41
CA ALA A 141 -74.16 3.57 -14.43
C ALA A 141 -75.25 4.10 -13.48
N LEU A 142 -74.86 4.55 -12.28
CA LEU A 142 -75.80 5.16 -11.33
C LEU A 142 -76.45 6.42 -11.91
N ALA A 143 -75.69 7.29 -12.58
CA ALA A 143 -76.22 8.47 -13.24
C ALA A 143 -77.28 8.13 -14.31
N LEU A 144 -77.03 7.09 -15.11
CA LEU A 144 -77.99 6.61 -16.11
C LEU A 144 -79.27 6.06 -15.45
N HIS A 145 -79.14 5.30 -14.37
CA HIS A 145 -80.30 4.81 -13.61
C HIS A 145 -81.13 5.95 -13.00
N SER A 146 -80.48 6.95 -12.40
CA SER A 146 -81.15 8.14 -11.88
C SER A 146 -81.90 8.90 -12.96
N GLN A 147 -81.34 9.01 -14.16
CA GLN A 147 -82.02 9.65 -15.29
C GLN A 147 -83.25 8.86 -15.77
N SER A 148 -83.16 7.53 -15.80
CA SER A 148 -84.30 6.66 -16.11
C SER A 148 -85.43 6.81 -15.08
N ILE A 149 -85.09 6.83 -13.78
CA ILE A 149 -86.04 7.09 -12.70
C ILE A 149 -86.71 8.47 -12.87
N GLY A 150 -85.95 9.51 -13.21
CA GLY A 150 -86.50 10.83 -13.52
C GLY A 150 -87.54 10.79 -14.64
N GLY A 151 -87.29 10.00 -15.69
CA GLY A 151 -88.26 9.77 -16.77
C GLY A 151 -89.55 9.08 -16.29
N VAL A 152 -89.43 8.06 -15.43
CA VAL A 152 -90.60 7.38 -14.83
C VAL A 152 -91.41 8.34 -13.96
N ILE A 153 -90.75 9.16 -13.14
CA ILE A 153 -91.42 10.16 -12.30
C ILE A 153 -92.17 11.20 -13.17
N GLN A 154 -91.62 11.59 -14.31
CA GLN A 154 -92.30 12.48 -15.25
C GLN A 154 -93.60 11.88 -15.80
N VAL A 155 -93.58 10.59 -16.14
CA VAL A 155 -94.78 9.86 -16.57
C VAL A 155 -95.81 9.77 -15.44
N ILE A 156 -95.37 9.45 -14.22
CA ILE A 156 -96.25 9.39 -13.04
C ILE A 156 -96.92 10.75 -12.80
N SER A 157 -96.18 11.85 -12.87
CA SER A 157 -96.74 13.20 -12.72
C SER A 157 -97.80 13.48 -13.78
N THR A 158 -97.51 13.10 -15.03
CA THR A 158 -98.46 13.28 -16.16
C THR A 158 -99.75 12.47 -15.94
N ILE A 159 -99.64 11.24 -15.44
CA ILE A 159 -100.80 10.40 -15.10
C ILE A 159 -101.58 10.99 -13.92
N ALA A 160 -100.89 11.47 -12.89
CA ALA A 160 -101.53 12.10 -11.73
C ALA A 160 -102.32 13.35 -12.15
N ASP A 161 -101.75 14.19 -13.03
CA ASP A 161 -102.43 15.36 -13.59
C ASP A 161 -103.67 14.96 -14.41
N GLN A 162 -103.56 13.94 -15.26
CA GLN A 162 -104.71 13.40 -16.01
C GLN A 162 -105.78 12.82 -15.08
N THR A 163 -105.38 12.12 -14.02
CA THR A 163 -106.29 11.52 -13.04
C THR A 163 -107.01 12.61 -12.25
N ASN A 164 -106.31 13.68 -11.86
CA ASN A 164 -106.90 14.84 -11.21
C ASN A 164 -107.93 15.53 -12.11
N LEU A 165 -107.63 15.66 -13.41
CA LEU A 165 -108.54 16.23 -14.40
C LEU A 165 -109.79 15.36 -14.61
N LEU A 166 -109.63 14.04 -14.70
CA LEU A 166 -110.72 13.07 -14.79
C LEU A 166 -111.62 13.08 -13.56
N ALA A 167 -111.03 13.10 -12.36
CA ALA A 167 -111.75 13.14 -11.10
C ALA A 167 -112.56 14.44 -10.96
N LEU A 168 -111.99 15.57 -11.39
CA LEU A 168 -112.70 16.85 -11.40
C LEU A 168 -113.90 16.84 -12.35
N ASN A 169 -113.76 16.31 -13.57
CA ASN A 169 -114.88 16.18 -14.51
C ASN A 169 -115.99 15.27 -13.97
N ALA A 170 -115.61 14.13 -13.38
CA ALA A 170 -116.57 13.22 -12.76
C ALA A 170 -117.34 13.86 -11.58
N ALA A 171 -116.70 14.78 -10.84
CA ALA A 171 -117.36 15.54 -9.77
C ALA A 171 -118.28 16.68 -10.28
N ILE A 172 -118.11 17.11 -11.53
CA ILE A 172 -118.99 18.10 -12.19
C ILE A 172 -120.21 17.41 -12.84
N GLU A 173 -120.06 16.17 -13.29
CA GLU A 173 -121.09 15.39 -14.01
C GLU A 173 -121.91 14.44 -13.11
N ALA A 174 -121.59 14.32 -11.83
CA ALA A 174 -122.36 13.62 -10.80
C ALA A 174 -123.26 14.57 -10.00
#